data_AF-E3RI05-F1
#
_entry.id   AF-E3RI05-F1
#
_cell.length_a   1.000
_cell.length_b   1.000
_cell.length_c   1.000
_cell.angle_alpha   90.00
_cell.angle_beta   90.00
_cell.angle_gamma   90.00
#
_symmetry.space_group_name_H-M   'P 1'
#
loop_
_entity.id
_entity.type
_entity.pdbx_description
1 polymer ?
#
loop_
_entity_poly.entity_id
_entity_poly.type
_entity_poly.pdbx_seq_one_letter_code
_entity_poly.pdbx_strand_id
1 'polypeptide(L)'
;MDRENQYTERAKHVEAELQKKFAEEKLKNAQHHEEINQLKRDKAVLELQVKKLSNENTLIQSLYNAILEQQTRLATMPQAGPSSVVPGLMAYAISHKYTVNMHPYAPRESRRYKNFTAKRTYAAGTGKVSTRAYGSNEHWDLGLCHVQLNTRRICRDMDCEWRHRHLSSGERFYISLLQPNGPKFLVWYDEASASKT
;
A
#
# COMPACT_ATOMS: atom_id res chain seq x y z
N MET A 1 -76.42 45.59 27.33
CA MET A 1 -75.18 45.26 26.60
C MET A 1 -75.57 44.95 25.16
N ASP A 2 -75.16 45.83 24.24
CA ASP A 2 -75.57 45.79 22.84
C ASP A 2 -75.00 44.59 22.10
N ARG A 3 -75.88 43.89 21.37
CA ARG A 3 -75.50 42.76 20.51
C ARG A 3 -74.45 43.16 19.47
N GLU A 4 -74.45 44.41 19.01
CA GLU A 4 -73.46 44.96 18.08
C GLU A 4 -72.02 44.93 18.63
N ASN A 5 -71.82 45.22 19.92
CA ASN A 5 -70.50 45.10 20.56
C ASN A 5 -70.02 43.65 20.63
N GLN A 6 -70.93 42.68 20.75
CA GLN A 6 -70.57 41.27 20.77
C GLN A 6 -70.17 40.74 19.38
N TYR A 7 -70.79 41.24 18.31
CA TYR A 7 -70.44 40.86 16.94
C TYR A 7 -69.09 41.45 16.51
N THR A 8 -68.82 42.70 16.86
CA THR A 8 -67.55 43.36 16.54
C THR A 8 -66.37 42.72 17.26
N GLU A 9 -66.50 42.36 18.53
CA GLU A 9 -65.44 41.64 19.26
C GLU A 9 -65.18 40.23 18.70
N ARG A 10 -66.23 39.50 18.30
CA ARG A 10 -66.07 38.20 17.62
C ARG A 10 -65.36 38.35 16.28
N ALA A 11 -65.71 39.37 15.49
CA ALA A 11 -65.07 39.62 14.19
C ALA A 11 -63.57 39.91 14.34
N LYS A 12 -63.18 40.76 15.31
CA LYS A 12 -61.77 41.04 15.62
C LYS A 12 -61.00 39.79 16.05
N HIS A 13 -61.60 38.92 16.86
CA HIS A 13 -60.98 37.67 17.28
C HIS A 13 -60.71 36.74 16.09
N VAL A 14 -61.70 36.57 15.19
CA VAL A 14 -61.52 35.74 13.99
C VAL A 14 -60.46 36.33 13.05
N GLU A 15 -60.42 37.65 12.90
CA GLU A 15 -59.40 38.31 12.09
C GLU A 15 -57.99 38.10 12.66
N ALA A 16 -57.82 38.23 13.98
CA ALA A 16 -56.56 37.98 14.66
C ALA A 16 -56.10 36.52 14.51
N GLU A 17 -57.02 35.54 14.63
CA GLU A 17 -56.70 34.13 14.40
C GLU A 17 -56.29 33.85 12.95
N LEU A 18 -56.96 34.46 11.98
CA LEU A 18 -56.61 34.35 10.56
C LEU A 18 -55.23 34.94 10.27
N GLN A 19 -54.94 36.13 10.82
CA GLN A 19 -53.63 36.77 10.67
C GLN A 19 -52.52 35.91 11.29
N LYS A 20 -52.76 35.32 12.46
CA LYS A 20 -51.82 34.40 13.10
C LYS A 20 -51.55 33.16 12.24
N LYS A 21 -52.60 32.49 11.76
CA LYS A 21 -52.46 31.32 10.87
C LYS A 21 -51.73 31.68 9.58
N PHE A 22 -52.02 32.84 8.99
CA PHE A 22 -51.34 33.31 7.79
C PHE A 22 -49.84 33.56 8.04
N ALA A 23 -49.48 34.15 9.18
CA ALA A 23 -48.08 34.35 9.57
C ALA A 23 -47.34 33.03 9.79
N GLU A 24 -47.97 32.07 10.46
CA GLU A 24 -47.41 30.73 10.67
C GLU A 24 -47.18 29.99 9.34
N GLU A 25 -48.14 30.05 8.41
CA GLU A 25 -48.02 29.41 7.10
C GLU A 25 -46.94 30.08 6.25
N LYS A 26 -46.82 31.41 6.33
CA LYS A 26 -45.75 32.16 5.66
C LYS A 26 -44.37 31.76 6.17
N LEU A 27 -44.23 31.55 7.49
CA LEU A 27 -42.98 31.09 8.09
C LEU A 27 -42.62 29.67 7.64
N LYS A 28 -43.59 28.74 7.65
CA LYS A 28 -43.38 27.37 7.15
C LYS A 28 -42.96 27.36 5.68
N ASN A 29 -43.61 28.17 4.85
CA ASN A 29 -43.24 28.30 3.44
C ASN A 29 -41.82 28.83 3.25
N ALA A 30 -41.38 29.78 4.07
CA ALA A 30 -40.00 30.26 4.03
C ALA A 30 -39.00 29.15 4.41
N GLN A 31 -39.29 28.38 5.47
CA GLN A 31 -38.47 27.25 5.90
C GLN A 31 -38.36 26.16 4.82
N HIS A 32 -39.49 25.77 4.22
CA HIS A 32 -39.49 24.80 3.11
C HIS A 32 -38.68 25.32 1.91
N HIS A 33 -38.73 26.62 1.62
CA HIS A 33 -37.97 27.20 0.52
C HIS A 33 -36.46 27.14 0.79
N GLU A 34 -36.05 27.38 2.04
CA GLU A 34 -34.67 27.24 2.47
C GLU A 34 -34.19 25.79 2.39
N GLU A 35 -35.01 24.83 2.83
CA GLU A 35 -34.72 23.39 2.74
C GLU A 35 -34.56 22.93 1.29
N ILE A 36 -35.46 23.36 0.39
CA ILE A 36 -35.36 23.07 -1.05
C ILE A 36 -34.04 23.61 -1.63
N ASN A 37 -33.65 24.83 -1.24
CA ASN A 37 -32.40 25.42 -1.70
C ASN A 37 -31.17 24.69 -1.16
N GLN A 38 -31.23 24.20 0.08
CA GLN A 38 -30.17 23.37 0.65
C GLN A 38 -30.04 22.04 -0.10
N LEU A 39 -31.15 21.34 -0.32
CA LEU A 39 -31.17 20.08 -1.08
C LEU A 39 -30.65 20.25 -2.51
N LYS A 40 -30.93 21.37 -3.17
CA LYS A 40 -30.36 21.69 -4.49
C LYS A 40 -28.84 21.82 -4.46
N ARG A 41 -28.29 22.46 -3.43
CA ARG A 41 -26.83 22.57 -3.26
C ARG A 41 -26.19 21.21 -3.01
N ASP A 42 -26.77 20.42 -2.12
CA ASP A 42 -26.25 19.09 -1.77
C ASP A 42 -26.30 18.14 -2.96
N LYS A 43 -27.38 18.19 -3.76
CA LYS A 43 -27.49 17.45 -5.02
C LYS A 43 -26.35 17.80 -5.99
N ALA A 44 -26.05 19.09 -6.18
CA ALA A 44 -24.97 19.52 -7.08
C ALA A 44 -23.59 19.01 -6.61
N VAL A 45 -23.34 18.98 -5.30
CA VAL A 45 -22.10 18.42 -4.73
C VAL A 45 -22.00 16.92 -5.00
N LEU A 46 -23.08 16.18 -4.79
CA LEU A 46 -23.11 14.73 -5.05
C LEU A 46 -22.90 14.41 -6.54
N GLU A 47 -23.52 15.17 -7.45
CA GLU A 47 -23.31 15.01 -8.89
C GLU A 47 -21.83 15.19 -9.29
N LEU A 48 -21.14 16.15 -8.67
CA LEU A 48 -19.72 16.37 -8.90
C LEU A 48 -18.86 15.21 -8.39
N GLN A 49 -19.20 14.65 -7.21
CA GLN A 49 -18.52 13.47 -6.68
C GLN A 49 -18.74 12.23 -7.56
N VAL A 50 -19.96 11.99 -8.03
CA VAL A 50 -20.27 10.89 -8.95
C VAL A 50 -19.46 11.00 -10.23
N LYS A 51 -19.34 12.21 -10.79
CA LYS A 51 -18.51 12.45 -11.98
C LYS A 51 -17.03 12.16 -11.72
N LYS A 52 -16.50 12.55 -10.56
CA LYS A 52 -15.11 12.25 -10.17
C LYS A 52 -14.87 10.74 -10.08
N LEU A 53 -15.74 10.02 -9.38
CA LEU A 53 -15.65 8.56 -9.23
C LEU A 53 -15.79 7.84 -10.58
N SER A 54 -16.66 8.35 -11.47
CA SER A 54 -16.79 7.81 -12.83
C SER A 54 -15.48 7.93 -13.61
N ASN A 55 -14.79 9.07 -13.53
CA ASN A 55 -13.48 9.26 -14.18
C ASN A 55 -12.38 8.38 -13.57
N GLU A 56 -12.38 8.17 -12.25
CA GLU A 56 -11.44 7.26 -11.60
C GLU A 56 -11.70 5.81 -12.04
N ASN A 57 -12.96 5.42 -12.20
CA ASN A 57 -13.32 4.08 -12.63
C ASN A 57 -12.95 3.82 -14.10
N THR A 58 -13.08 4.81 -15.00
CA THR A 58 -12.62 4.67 -16.39
C THR A 58 -11.10 4.51 -16.48
N LEU A 59 -10.34 5.20 -15.62
CA LEU A 59 -8.89 5.00 -15.51
C LEU A 59 -8.52 3.61 -15.01
N ILE A 60 -9.22 3.10 -13.99
CA ILE A 60 -9.00 1.73 -13.49
C ILE A 60 -9.28 0.71 -14.60
N GLN A 61 -10.35 0.89 -15.37
CA GLN A 61 -10.70 -0.02 -16.46
C GLN A 61 -9.66 -0.02 -17.57
N SER A 62 -9.10 1.15 -17.92
CA SER A 62 -8.05 1.23 -18.95
C SER A 62 -6.75 0.55 -18.49
N LEU A 63 -6.37 0.71 -17.22
CA LEU A 63 -5.23 0.01 -16.62
C LEU A 63 -5.44 -1.51 -16.61
N TYR A 64 -6.64 -1.97 -16.28
CA TYR A 64 -6.97 -3.40 -16.30
C TYR A 64 -6.80 -4.00 -17.70
N ASN A 65 -7.30 -3.31 -18.73
CA ASN A 65 -7.14 -3.76 -20.11
C ASN A 65 -5.66 -3.79 -20.54
N ALA A 66 -4.87 -2.79 -20.16
CA ALA A 66 -3.43 -2.76 -20.47
C ALA A 66 -2.65 -3.91 -19.81
N ILE A 67 -3.00 -4.27 -18.57
CA ILE A 67 -2.42 -5.43 -17.88
C ILE A 67 -2.78 -6.72 -18.61
N LEU A 68 -4.05 -6.86 -19.02
CA LEU A 68 -4.52 -8.05 -19.74
C LEU A 68 -3.77 -8.21 -21.08
N GLU A 69 -3.61 -7.13 -21.84
CA GLU A 69 -2.84 -7.15 -23.09
C GLU A 69 -1.38 -7.55 -22.88
N GLN A 70 -0.72 -7.06 -21.82
CA GLN A 70 0.65 -7.48 -21.49
C GLN A 70 0.73 -8.97 -21.17
N GLN A 71 -0.24 -9.52 -20.43
CA GLN A 71 -0.29 -10.94 -20.12
C GLN A 71 -0.45 -11.79 -21.39
N THR A 72 -1.31 -11.37 -22.32
CA THR A 72 -1.49 -12.08 -23.61
C THR A 72 -0.22 -12.07 -24.45
N ARG A 73 0.53 -10.96 -24.47
CA ARG A 73 1.83 -10.88 -25.17
C ARG A 73 2.88 -11.84 -24.60
N LEU A 74 2.93 -11.99 -23.26
CA LEU A 74 3.85 -12.92 -22.62
C LEU A 74 3.51 -14.39 -22.92
N ALA A 75 2.22 -14.71 -23.08
CA ALA A 75 1.77 -16.07 -23.40
C ALA A 75 2.02 -16.48 -24.86
N THR A 76 2.24 -15.54 -25.79
CA THR A 76 2.44 -15.79 -27.22
C THR A 76 3.89 -15.75 -27.67
N MET A 77 4.86 -15.55 -26.75
CA MET A 77 6.28 -15.67 -27.09
C MET A 77 6.64 -17.15 -27.37
N PRO A 78 7.27 -17.46 -28.52
CA PRO A 78 7.64 -18.84 -28.86
C PRO A 78 8.66 -19.38 -27.85
N GLN A 79 8.31 -20.48 -27.19
CA GLN A 79 9.26 -21.25 -26.39
C GLN A 79 10.34 -21.83 -27.31
N ALA A 80 11.57 -21.34 -27.17
CA ALA A 80 12.75 -22.06 -27.65
C ALA A 80 12.84 -23.40 -26.91
N GLY A 81 13.16 -24.47 -27.66
CA GLY A 81 12.94 -25.87 -27.31
C GLY A 81 13.60 -26.41 -26.03
N PRO A 82 13.33 -27.70 -25.71
CA PRO A 82 13.44 -28.23 -24.37
C PRO A 82 14.90 -28.52 -24.01
N SER A 83 15.38 -27.87 -22.96
CA SER A 83 16.47 -28.43 -22.15
C SER A 83 16.09 -28.37 -20.68
N SER A 84 15.85 -29.56 -20.14
CA SER A 84 16.07 -29.95 -18.75
C SER A 84 15.27 -29.22 -17.65
N VAL A 85 14.23 -29.92 -17.18
CA VAL A 85 13.76 -29.99 -15.79
C VAL A 85 13.55 -28.64 -15.08
N VAL A 86 12.37 -28.05 -15.28
CA VAL A 86 11.80 -27.11 -14.30
C VAL A 86 10.36 -27.57 -13.97
N PRO A 87 10.07 -27.98 -12.73
CA PRO A 87 8.70 -28.29 -12.32
C PRO A 87 7.80 -27.06 -12.46
N GLY A 88 6.66 -27.26 -13.12
CA GLY A 88 5.70 -26.24 -13.50
C GLY A 88 5.11 -25.46 -12.32
N LEU A 89 4.96 -24.15 -12.56
CA LEU A 89 4.43 -23.13 -11.67
C LEU A 89 2.87 -23.13 -11.64
N MET A 90 2.26 -24.31 -11.57
CA MET A 90 0.80 -24.50 -11.54
C MET A 90 0.40 -25.10 -10.19
N ALA A 91 0.23 -24.29 -9.14
CA ALA A 91 -0.62 -24.57 -7.95
C ALA A 91 -0.45 -23.59 -6.77
N TYR A 92 -0.26 -22.28 -6.97
CA TYR A 92 -0.36 -21.31 -5.85
C TYR A 92 -1.07 -20.03 -6.26
N ALA A 93 -2.30 -20.17 -6.74
CA ALA A 93 -3.20 -19.06 -7.01
C ALA A 93 -4.46 -19.18 -6.13
N ILE A 94 -4.34 -18.84 -4.84
CA ILE A 94 -5.51 -18.42 -4.05
C ILE A 94 -5.13 -17.17 -3.26
N SER A 95 -5.68 -16.05 -3.75
CA SER A 95 -6.17 -14.89 -3.00
C SER A 95 -5.30 -14.33 -1.87
N HIS A 96 -4.47 -13.33 -2.18
CA HIS A 96 -4.25 -12.22 -1.26
C HIS A 96 -4.19 -10.90 -2.02
N LYS A 97 -5.29 -10.13 -1.90
CA LYS A 97 -5.31 -8.69 -2.19
C LYS A 97 -4.18 -8.03 -1.37
N TYR A 98 -3.45 -7.13 -2.02
CA TYR A 98 -2.32 -6.31 -1.51
C TYR A 98 -0.94 -6.96 -1.44
N THR A 99 -0.33 -7.27 -2.59
CA THR A 99 1.14 -7.42 -2.67
C THR A 99 1.65 -7.06 -4.06
N VAL A 100 2.28 -5.90 -4.21
CA VAL A 100 3.26 -5.69 -5.28
C VAL A 100 4.58 -5.47 -4.55
N ASN A 101 5.47 -6.46 -4.66
CA ASN A 101 6.83 -6.51 -4.10
C ASN A 101 6.98 -6.96 -2.63
N MET A 102 6.25 -7.99 -2.20
CA MET A 102 6.60 -8.74 -0.98
C MET A 102 6.99 -10.18 -1.31
N HIS A 103 8.29 -10.50 -1.23
CA HIS A 103 8.73 -11.89 -1.09
C HIS A 103 8.28 -12.38 0.29
N PRO A 104 7.36 -13.36 0.40
CA PRO A 104 6.75 -13.76 1.66
C PRO A 104 7.73 -14.25 2.72
N TYR A 105 8.91 -14.70 2.30
CA TYR A 105 9.90 -15.39 3.14
C TYR A 105 11.22 -14.64 3.31
N ALA A 106 11.38 -13.47 2.70
CA ALA A 106 12.54 -12.62 2.98
C ALA A 106 12.34 -11.94 4.35
N PRO A 107 13.34 -11.89 5.23
CA PRO A 107 13.24 -11.13 6.47
C PRO A 107 13.02 -9.66 6.10
N ARG A 108 11.74 -9.25 6.19
CA ARG A 108 11.27 -7.86 6.05
C ARG A 108 12.17 -6.99 6.91
N GLU A 109 12.55 -5.80 6.39
CA GLU A 109 13.24 -4.72 7.12
C GLU A 109 13.31 -5.08 8.60
N SER A 110 14.41 -5.68 9.06
CA SER A 110 14.54 -5.85 10.50
C SER A 110 14.48 -4.43 11.03
N ARG A 111 13.35 -4.04 11.66
CA ARG A 111 13.17 -2.69 12.22
C ARG A 111 14.33 -2.33 13.13
N ARG A 112 15.03 -3.35 13.63
CA ARG A 112 16.30 -3.28 14.36
C ARG A 112 17.42 -2.56 13.60
N TYR A 113 17.48 -2.64 12.27
CA TYR A 113 18.62 -2.17 11.46
C TYR A 113 18.35 -0.92 10.60
N LYS A 114 17.09 -0.46 10.51
CA LYS A 114 16.69 0.69 9.68
C LYS A 114 17.32 2.01 10.12
N ASN A 115 17.42 2.21 11.44
CA ASN A 115 18.06 3.39 12.07
C ASN A 115 19.32 2.98 12.85
N PHE A 116 19.93 1.85 12.49
CA PHE A 116 20.96 1.24 13.31
C PHE A 116 22.32 1.78 12.98
N THR A 117 22.86 2.57 13.91
CA THR A 117 24.28 2.88 13.95
C THR A 117 24.99 1.72 14.64
N ALA A 118 25.93 1.09 13.95
CA ALA A 118 26.82 0.12 14.58
C ALA A 118 27.45 0.77 15.81
N LYS A 119 27.30 0.15 16.99
CA LYS A 119 27.84 0.72 18.23
C LYS A 119 29.36 0.65 18.29
N ARG A 120 29.96 -0.13 17.40
CA ARG A 120 31.39 -0.43 17.34
C ARG A 120 31.98 -0.10 15.97
N THR A 121 33.20 0.41 15.98
CA THR A 121 34.08 0.50 14.83
C THR A 121 34.75 -0.84 14.60
N TYR A 122 34.47 -1.50 13.47
CA TYR A 122 35.16 -2.72 13.09
C TYR A 122 36.35 -2.36 12.19
N ALA A 123 37.46 -3.10 12.30
CA ALA A 123 38.73 -2.78 11.64
C ALA A 123 38.67 -2.69 10.09
N ALA A 124 37.60 -3.17 9.45
CA ALA A 124 37.37 -3.13 8.00
C ALA A 124 36.06 -2.42 7.59
N GLY A 125 35.41 -1.67 8.48
CA GLY A 125 34.14 -0.97 8.22
C GLY A 125 33.10 -1.15 9.35
N THR A 126 31.80 -1.00 9.07
CA THR A 126 30.71 -1.10 10.06
C THR A 126 30.39 -2.54 10.52
N GLY A 127 31.16 -3.54 10.09
CA GLY A 127 30.94 -4.96 10.41
C GLY A 127 29.84 -5.64 9.59
N LYS A 128 29.25 -4.92 8.63
CA LYS A 128 28.09 -5.35 7.81
C LYS A 128 28.46 -5.51 6.34
N VAL A 129 27.86 -6.48 5.66
CA VAL A 129 27.91 -6.56 4.19
C VAL A 129 27.05 -5.42 3.62
N SER A 130 27.63 -4.60 2.74
CA SER A 130 26.87 -3.58 2.01
C SER A 130 25.82 -4.24 1.12
N THR A 131 24.60 -3.70 1.09
CA THR A 131 23.53 -4.21 0.19
C THR A 131 23.97 -4.20 -1.28
N ARG A 132 24.80 -3.22 -1.66
CA ARG A 132 25.35 -3.10 -3.01
C ARG A 132 26.22 -4.29 -3.40
N ALA A 133 26.86 -4.93 -2.42
CA ALA A 133 27.75 -6.09 -2.65
C ALA A 133 27.01 -7.28 -3.26
N TYR A 134 25.74 -7.49 -2.88
CA TYR A 134 24.88 -8.52 -3.46
C TYR A 134 23.81 -7.97 -4.42
N GLY A 135 23.97 -6.71 -4.86
CA GLY A 135 23.12 -6.09 -5.89
C GLY A 135 21.82 -5.47 -5.39
N SER A 136 21.65 -5.28 -4.08
CA SER A 136 20.44 -4.71 -3.47
C SER A 136 20.56 -3.19 -3.23
N ASN A 137 19.41 -2.50 -3.33
CA ASN A 137 19.27 -1.05 -3.27
C ASN A 137 18.90 -0.53 -1.87
N GLU A 138 19.64 -0.87 -0.81
CA GLU A 138 19.55 -0.36 0.59
C GLU A 138 18.19 -0.58 1.33
N HIS A 139 17.08 -0.69 0.61
CA HIS A 139 15.74 -0.99 1.10
C HIS A 139 15.57 -2.49 1.43
N TRP A 140 16.47 -3.33 0.92
CA TRP A 140 16.47 -4.78 1.09
C TRP A 140 17.79 -5.24 1.70
N ASP A 141 17.91 -5.03 3.00
CA ASP A 141 19.11 -5.32 3.77
C ASP A 141 18.97 -6.58 4.62
N LEU A 142 19.75 -7.61 4.29
CA LEU A 142 19.74 -8.89 5.00
C LEU A 142 20.51 -8.84 6.34
N GLY A 143 21.15 -7.71 6.66
CA GLY A 143 21.86 -7.49 7.91
C GLY A 143 23.05 -8.44 8.10
N LEU A 144 23.68 -8.85 7.01
CA LEU A 144 24.71 -9.89 7.00
C LEU A 144 26.00 -9.36 7.64
N CYS A 145 26.60 -10.17 8.52
CA CYS A 145 27.91 -9.85 9.09
C CYS A 145 29.00 -9.98 8.02
N HIS A 146 29.80 -8.93 7.85
CA HIS A 146 30.88 -8.91 6.87
C HIS A 146 31.92 -9.99 7.14
N VAL A 147 32.38 -10.13 8.39
CA VAL A 147 33.38 -11.12 8.76
C VAL A 147 32.84 -12.53 8.50
N GLN A 148 31.64 -12.81 8.98
CA GLN A 148 31.05 -14.14 8.91
C GLN A 148 30.60 -14.54 7.50
N LEU A 149 30.22 -13.60 6.63
CA LEU A 149 29.58 -13.95 5.35
C LEU A 149 30.27 -13.37 4.11
N ASN A 150 31.31 -12.53 4.29
CA ASN A 150 32.03 -11.91 3.18
C ASN A 150 33.56 -12.00 3.32
N THR A 151 34.07 -12.74 4.31
CA THR A 151 35.49 -13.09 4.46
C THR A 151 35.62 -14.59 4.74
N ARG A 152 36.85 -15.13 4.71
CA ARG A 152 37.14 -16.53 5.11
C ARG A 152 37.24 -16.74 6.63
N ARG A 153 37.04 -15.71 7.46
CA ARG A 153 37.16 -15.79 8.92
C ARG A 153 35.81 -16.03 9.60
N ILE A 154 35.83 -16.63 10.78
CA ILE A 154 34.65 -16.72 11.65
C ILE A 154 34.60 -15.48 12.52
N CYS A 155 33.42 -14.86 12.62
CA CYS A 155 33.22 -13.76 13.56
C CYS A 155 33.25 -14.31 14.99
N ARG A 156 34.21 -13.86 15.80
CA ARG A 156 34.38 -14.28 17.20
C ARG A 156 33.76 -13.31 18.20
N ASP A 157 33.15 -12.23 17.71
CA ASP A 157 32.46 -11.28 18.58
C ASP A 157 31.12 -11.89 19.02
N MET A 158 31.04 -12.21 20.32
CA MET A 158 29.85 -12.77 20.95
C MET A 158 28.67 -11.79 20.91
N ASP A 159 28.97 -10.49 20.85
CA ASP A 159 27.97 -9.42 20.81
C ASP A 159 27.82 -8.83 19.40
N CYS A 160 28.20 -9.57 18.35
CA CYS A 160 28.09 -9.06 16.99
C CYS A 160 26.63 -8.74 16.65
N GLU A 161 26.42 -7.49 16.24
CA GLU A 161 25.09 -6.95 16.01
C GLU A 161 24.51 -7.40 14.65
N TRP A 162 25.30 -8.13 13.85
CA TRP A 162 24.98 -8.57 12.50
C TRP A 162 24.73 -10.08 12.41
N ARG A 163 23.93 -10.49 11.41
CA ARG A 163 23.54 -11.89 11.25
C ARG A 163 24.73 -12.75 10.84
N HIS A 164 24.96 -13.82 11.62
CA HIS A 164 25.96 -14.85 11.36
C HIS A 164 25.41 -16.10 10.64
N ARG A 165 24.09 -16.26 10.59
CA ARG A 165 23.46 -17.45 10.00
C ARG A 165 23.64 -17.46 8.49
N HIS A 166 23.85 -18.67 7.96
CA HIS A 166 23.91 -18.92 6.53
C HIS A 166 22.66 -18.43 5.79
N LEU A 167 22.83 -18.14 4.50
CA LEU A 167 21.74 -17.78 3.60
C LEU A 167 20.80 -18.98 3.41
N SER A 168 19.50 -18.74 3.61
CA SER A 168 18.44 -19.71 3.29
C SER A 168 18.27 -19.86 1.77
N SER A 169 17.61 -20.94 1.34
CA SER A 169 17.30 -21.18 -0.08
C SER A 169 16.52 -20.02 -0.72
N GLY A 170 15.55 -19.45 -0.02
CA GLY A 170 14.78 -18.29 -0.49
C GLY A 170 15.62 -17.03 -0.66
N GLU A 171 16.56 -16.78 0.26
CA GLU A 171 17.47 -15.63 0.16
C GLU A 171 18.48 -15.79 -0.95
N ARG A 172 19.00 -17.01 -1.16
CA ARG A 172 19.89 -17.32 -2.29
C ARG A 172 19.17 -17.13 -3.63
N PHE A 173 17.94 -17.63 -3.74
CA PHE A 173 17.12 -17.43 -4.93
C PHE A 173 16.91 -15.94 -5.19
N TYR A 174 16.53 -15.16 -4.16
CA TYR A 174 16.39 -13.71 -4.29
C TYR A 174 17.67 -13.02 -4.77
N ILE A 175 18.81 -13.28 -4.11
CA ILE A 175 20.10 -12.69 -4.51
C ILE A 175 20.45 -13.08 -5.96
N SER A 176 20.13 -14.30 -6.41
CA SER A 176 20.43 -14.73 -7.79
C SER A 176 19.73 -13.87 -8.86
N LEU A 177 18.61 -13.23 -8.53
CA LEU A 177 17.86 -12.34 -9.41
C LEU A 177 18.48 -10.93 -9.49
N LEU A 178 19.37 -10.55 -8.56
CA LEU A 178 19.94 -9.20 -8.45
C LEU A 178 21.14 -9.02 -9.37
N GLN A 179 20.89 -8.90 -10.67
CA GLN A 179 21.95 -8.72 -11.65
C GLN A 179 22.62 -7.33 -11.57
N PRO A 180 23.94 -7.23 -11.82
CA PRO A 180 24.87 -8.34 -12.12
C PRO A 180 25.58 -8.91 -10.87
N ASN A 181 25.38 -8.29 -9.69
CA ASN A 181 26.23 -8.53 -8.52
C ASN A 181 25.80 -9.75 -7.70
N GLY A 182 24.52 -10.07 -7.69
CA GLY A 182 23.94 -11.15 -6.90
C GLY A 182 24.55 -12.53 -7.18
N PRO A 183 24.60 -13.00 -8.44
CA PRO A 183 25.26 -14.27 -8.77
C PRO A 183 26.73 -14.29 -8.35
N LYS A 184 27.48 -13.20 -8.57
CA LYS A 184 28.89 -13.09 -8.18
C LYS A 184 29.06 -13.20 -6.66
N PHE A 185 28.16 -12.54 -5.92
CA PHE A 185 28.15 -12.62 -4.47
C PHE A 185 27.87 -14.03 -3.97
N LEU A 186 26.95 -14.78 -4.59
CA LEU A 186 26.66 -16.16 -4.19
C LEU A 186 27.84 -17.10 -4.40
N VAL A 187 28.54 -16.96 -5.54
CA VAL A 187 29.78 -17.72 -5.81
C VAL A 187 30.81 -17.45 -4.72
N TRP A 188 31.10 -16.16 -4.44
CA TRP A 188 32.03 -15.78 -3.38
C TRP A 188 31.60 -16.29 -2.00
N TYR A 189 30.33 -16.17 -1.68
CA TYR A 189 29.76 -16.61 -0.41
C TYR A 189 29.95 -18.12 -0.20
N ASP A 190 29.76 -18.92 -1.25
CA ASP A 190 29.93 -20.37 -1.20
C ASP A 190 31.40 -20.75 -0.99
N GLU A 191 32.32 -20.12 -1.72
CA GLU A 191 33.77 -20.29 -1.53
C GLU A 191 34.22 -19.90 -0.12
N ALA A 192 33.77 -18.75 0.36
CA ALA A 192 34.09 -18.25 1.69
C ALA A 192 33.52 -19.16 2.79
N SER A 193 32.33 -19.72 2.58
CA SER A 193 31.69 -20.63 3.54
C SER A 193 32.40 -21.99 3.58
N ALA A 194 32.81 -22.54 2.43
CA ALA A 194 33.55 -23.81 2.36
C ALA A 194 34.94 -23.73 3.01
N SER A 195 35.56 -22.54 3.03
CA SER A 195 36.87 -22.34 3.67
C SER A 195 36.85 -22.25 5.21
N LYS A 196 35.67 -22.31 5.84
CA LYS A 196 35.47 -22.13 7.29
C LYS A 196 35.23 -23.42 8.08
N THR A 197 35.13 -24.53 7.37
CA THR A 197 35.20 -25.89 7.95
C THR A 197 36.58 -26.15 8.54
#